data_AF-A0A553NLE9-F1
#
_entry.id   AF-A0A553NLE9-F1
#
_cell.length_a   1.000
_cell.length_b   1.000
_cell.length_c   1.000
_cell.angle_alpha   90.00
_cell.angle_beta   90.00
_cell.angle_gamma   90.00
#
_symmetry.space_group_name_H-M   'P 1'
#
loop_
_entity.id
_entity.type
_entity.pdbx_description
1 polymer ?
#
loop_
_entity_poly.entity_id
_entity_poly.type
_entity_poly.pdbx_seq_one_letter_code
_entity_poly.pdbx_strand_id
1 'polypeptide(L)'
;MALPISEGDLCDVLSSGSVCDEGILQTMRRCWEENHYLLCPHTAVAVWKHYQSPVRDGEIRCCLATASPAKFAEAVHRAGLPLELPESLQVLPSLPTRFKNLERSDDWEEKLRQCIKSISEKRVTALTERQTLPHPCKN
;
A
#
# COMPACT_ATOMS: atom_id res chain seq x y z
N MET A 1 22.35 -20.33 -13.62
CA MET A 1 22.09 -20.28 -15.08
C MET A 1 20.60 -20.48 -15.26
N ALA A 2 19.84 -19.44 -15.63
CA ALA A 2 18.42 -19.59 -15.95
C ALA A 2 18.33 -20.00 -17.43
N LEU A 3 17.68 -21.13 -17.70
CA LEU A 3 17.42 -21.60 -19.07
C LEU A 3 16.32 -20.73 -19.71
N PRO A 4 16.37 -20.50 -21.04
CA PRO A 4 15.36 -19.69 -21.73
C PRO A 4 14.03 -20.43 -21.79
N ILE A 5 12.99 -19.74 -21.36
CA ILE A 5 11.59 -20.19 -21.33
C ILE A 5 11.05 -20.10 -22.77
N SER A 6 10.59 -21.21 -23.34
CA SER A 6 10.03 -21.28 -24.71
C SER A 6 8.58 -20.74 -24.75
N GLU A 7 7.99 -20.43 -25.91
CA GLU A 7 6.65 -19.78 -25.98
C GLU A 7 5.46 -20.67 -25.52
N GLY A 8 5.68 -21.95 -25.19
CA GLY A 8 4.67 -22.88 -24.65
C GLY A 8 4.63 -23.00 -23.11
N ASP A 9 5.41 -22.19 -22.40
CA ASP A 9 6.09 -22.57 -21.14
C ASP A 9 5.66 -21.69 -19.94
N LEU A 10 4.80 -20.68 -20.16
CA LEU A 10 4.37 -19.76 -19.10
C LEU A 10 3.34 -20.39 -18.14
N CYS A 11 2.42 -21.20 -18.67
CA CYS A 11 1.39 -21.87 -17.87
C CYS A 11 1.98 -22.98 -16.97
N ASP A 12 3.20 -23.44 -17.26
CA ASP A 12 3.90 -24.44 -16.46
C ASP A 12 4.49 -23.84 -15.17
N VAL A 13 4.77 -22.53 -15.17
CA VAL A 13 5.39 -21.81 -14.06
C VAL A 13 4.50 -20.76 -13.42
N LEU A 14 3.45 -20.29 -14.12
CA LEU A 14 2.48 -19.31 -13.62
C LEU A 14 1.07 -19.87 -13.66
N SER A 15 0.35 -19.63 -12.56
CA SER A 15 -1.10 -19.81 -12.50
C SER A 15 -1.76 -18.54 -12.01
N SER A 16 -3.00 -18.32 -12.44
CA SER A 16 -3.82 -17.19 -12.01
C SER A 16 -5.09 -17.67 -11.31
N GLY A 17 -5.82 -16.73 -10.74
CA GLY A 17 -7.11 -16.94 -10.13
C GLY A 17 -7.78 -15.60 -9.90
N SER A 18 -9.11 -15.60 -9.81
CA SER A 18 -9.90 -14.44 -9.49
C SER A 18 -10.89 -14.80 -8.38
N VAL A 19 -11.19 -13.80 -7.55
CA VAL A 19 -12.10 -13.93 -6.43
C VAL A 19 -12.94 -12.66 -6.37
N CYS A 20 -14.23 -12.81 -6.08
CA CYS A 20 -15.13 -11.69 -5.90
C CYS A 20 -15.01 -11.12 -4.48
N ASP A 21 -15.57 -9.93 -4.25
CA ASP A 21 -15.58 -9.27 -2.94
C ASP A 21 -16.05 -10.19 -1.81
N GLU A 22 -17.10 -10.98 -2.02
CA GLU A 22 -17.60 -11.87 -0.97
C GLU A 22 -16.59 -12.97 -0.62
N GLY A 23 -15.92 -13.54 -1.63
CA GLY A 23 -14.84 -14.50 -1.41
C GLY A 23 -13.64 -13.89 -0.70
N ILE A 24 -13.34 -12.60 -0.94
CA ILE A 24 -12.31 -11.85 -0.22
C ILE A 24 -12.70 -11.74 1.26
N LEU A 25 -13.92 -11.30 1.58
CA LEU A 25 -14.40 -11.16 2.95
C LEU A 25 -14.41 -12.51 3.70
N GLN A 26 -14.87 -13.57 3.04
CA GLN A 26 -14.83 -14.93 3.60
C GLN A 26 -13.40 -15.39 3.89
N THR A 27 -12.46 -15.10 2.99
CA THR A 27 -11.06 -15.44 3.20
C THR A 27 -10.44 -14.66 4.36
N MET A 28 -10.78 -13.38 4.51
CA MET A 28 -10.37 -12.57 5.65
C MET A 28 -10.90 -13.18 6.96
N ARG A 29 -12.18 -13.54 7.03
CA ARG A 29 -12.79 -14.18 8.21
C ARG A 29 -12.11 -15.49 8.55
N ARG A 30 -11.96 -16.38 7.57
CA ARG A 30 -11.29 -17.68 7.73
C ARG A 30 -9.88 -17.53 8.28
N CYS A 31 -9.08 -16.63 7.70
CA CYS A 31 -7.69 -16.45 8.16
C CYS A 31 -7.64 -15.92 9.61
N TRP A 32 -8.56 -15.04 9.97
CA TRP A 32 -8.69 -14.57 11.35
C TRP A 32 -9.11 -15.67 12.31
N GLU A 33 -10.10 -16.49 11.95
CA GLU A 33 -10.59 -17.61 12.78
C GLU A 33 -9.52 -18.68 12.97
N GLU A 34 -8.81 -19.04 11.91
CA GLU A 34 -7.82 -20.13 11.95
C GLU A 34 -6.45 -19.68 12.50
N ASN A 35 -6.06 -18.41 12.33
CA ASN A 35 -4.68 -17.96 12.58
C ASN A 35 -4.58 -16.68 13.41
N HIS A 36 -5.70 -16.02 13.72
CA HIS A 36 -5.73 -14.69 14.34
C HIS A 36 -4.86 -13.66 13.59
N TYR A 37 -4.75 -13.81 12.28
CA TYR A 37 -4.00 -12.90 11.42
C TYR A 37 -4.95 -12.04 10.58
N LEU A 38 -4.90 -10.73 10.80
CA LEU A 38 -5.79 -9.79 10.13
C LEU A 38 -5.26 -9.41 8.74
N LEU A 39 -5.94 -9.89 7.70
CA LEU A 39 -5.59 -9.61 6.30
C LEU A 39 -6.16 -8.27 5.81
N CYS A 40 -5.42 -7.59 4.95
CA CYS A 40 -6.01 -6.59 4.05
C CYS A 40 -6.69 -7.31 2.86
N PRO A 41 -7.64 -6.67 2.15
CA PRO A 41 -8.37 -7.32 1.06
C PRO A 41 -7.45 -7.82 -0.07
N HIS A 42 -6.35 -7.12 -0.37
CA HIS A 42 -5.39 -7.54 -1.40
C HIS A 42 -4.62 -8.80 -1.01
N THR A 43 -4.21 -8.91 0.27
CA THR A 43 -3.52 -10.11 0.78
C THR A 43 -4.49 -11.30 0.83
N ALA A 44 -5.76 -11.05 1.16
CA ALA A 44 -6.79 -12.07 1.12
C ALA A 44 -6.99 -12.68 -0.27
N VAL A 45 -6.74 -11.96 -1.37
CA VAL A 45 -6.75 -12.57 -2.73
C VAL A 45 -5.67 -13.64 -2.88
N ALA A 46 -4.45 -13.37 -2.41
CA ALA A 46 -3.35 -14.34 -2.45
C ALA A 46 -3.62 -15.54 -1.52
N VAL A 47 -4.10 -15.27 -0.30
CA VAL A 47 -4.44 -16.31 0.68
C VAL A 47 -5.62 -17.16 0.21
N TRP A 48 -6.59 -16.58 -0.50
CA TRP A 48 -7.69 -17.31 -1.12
C TRP A 48 -7.14 -18.33 -2.13
N LYS A 49 -6.24 -17.91 -3.02
CA LYS A 49 -5.62 -18.83 -4.00
C LYS A 49 -4.79 -19.92 -3.31
N HIS A 50 -4.14 -19.57 -2.20
CA HIS A 50 -3.43 -20.54 -1.36
C HIS A 50 -4.39 -21.60 -0.79
N TYR A 51 -5.52 -21.18 -0.21
CA TYR A 51 -6.53 -22.09 0.34
C TYR A 51 -7.21 -22.98 -0.71
N GLN A 52 -7.33 -22.52 -1.95
CA GLN A 52 -7.89 -23.31 -3.05
C GLN A 52 -6.90 -24.30 -3.66
N SER A 53 -5.60 -24.20 -3.32
CA SER A 53 -4.54 -25.01 -3.92
C SER A 53 -4.05 -26.06 -2.92
N PRO A 54 -4.07 -27.37 -3.24
CA PRO A 54 -3.58 -28.39 -2.32
C PRO A 54 -2.10 -28.16 -2.01
N VAL A 55 -1.71 -28.18 -0.74
CA VAL A 55 -0.32 -28.04 -0.30
C VAL A 55 0.38 -29.38 -0.47
N ARG A 56 1.48 -29.41 -1.21
CA ARG A 56 2.30 -30.63 -1.35
C ARG A 56 3.22 -30.78 -0.14
N ASP A 57 3.55 -32.02 0.23
CA ASP A 57 4.44 -32.27 1.34
C ASP A 57 5.82 -31.65 1.10
N GLY A 58 6.35 -30.94 2.11
CA GLY A 58 7.60 -30.16 2.00
C GLY A 58 7.52 -28.85 1.20
N GLU A 59 6.36 -28.46 0.63
CA GLU A 59 6.22 -27.23 -0.14
C GLU A 59 6.12 -25.98 0.76
N ILE A 60 7.01 -25.02 0.57
CA ILE A 60 6.95 -23.72 1.26
C ILE A 60 6.23 -22.71 0.36
N ARG A 61 5.17 -22.09 0.87
CA ARG A 61 4.42 -21.03 0.17
C ARG A 61 4.60 -19.71 0.89
N CYS A 62 4.81 -18.65 0.11
CA CYS A 62 4.88 -17.28 0.60
C CYS A 62 3.79 -16.44 -0.06
N CYS A 63 2.83 -15.94 0.73
CA CYS A 63 1.84 -14.96 0.27
C CYS A 63 2.36 -13.56 0.58
N LEU A 64 2.45 -12.70 -0.44
CA LEU A 64 2.91 -11.32 -0.26
C LEU A 64 1.81 -10.45 0.35
N ALA A 65 2.04 -9.98 1.59
CA ALA A 65 1.19 -9.01 2.24
C ALA A 65 1.48 -7.60 1.71
N THR A 66 0.78 -7.19 0.65
CA THR A 66 1.06 -5.95 -0.09
C THR A 66 0.63 -4.67 0.64
N ALA A 67 -0.24 -4.75 1.64
CA ALA A 67 -0.66 -3.61 2.43
C ALA A 67 -1.12 -4.00 3.84
N SER A 68 -1.08 -3.03 4.75
CA SER A 68 -1.68 -3.16 6.09
C SER A 68 -3.21 -3.09 6.02
N PRO A 69 -3.95 -3.87 6.84
CA PRO A 69 -5.41 -3.77 6.94
C PRO A 69 -5.88 -2.37 7.39
N ALA A 70 -5.04 -1.62 8.10
CA ALA A 70 -5.33 -0.24 8.54
C ALA A 70 -5.70 0.71 7.39
N LYS A 71 -5.21 0.44 6.17
CA LYS A 71 -5.54 1.22 4.96
C LYS A 71 -6.95 0.95 4.42
N PHE A 72 -7.60 -0.12 4.86
CA PHE A 72 -8.85 -0.63 4.30
C PHE A 72 -9.87 -0.95 5.39
N ALA A 73 -10.09 -0.01 6.32
CA ALA A 73 -10.98 -0.18 7.46
C ALA A 73 -12.40 -0.59 7.07
N GLU A 74 -12.93 -0.10 5.95
CA GLU A 74 -14.24 -0.49 5.43
C GLU A 74 -14.33 -2.00 5.14
N ALA A 75 -13.31 -2.57 4.49
CA ALA A 75 -13.29 -4.00 4.18
C ALA A 75 -13.20 -4.84 5.46
N VAL A 76 -12.40 -4.40 6.44
CA VAL A 76 -12.29 -5.05 7.75
C VAL A 76 -13.64 -5.03 8.48
N HIS A 77 -14.32 -3.89 8.49
CA HIS A 77 -15.65 -3.75 9.08
C HIS A 77 -16.71 -4.62 8.37
N ARG A 78 -16.72 -4.64 7.02
CA ARG A 78 -17.62 -5.51 6.24
C ARG A 78 -17.35 -7.01 6.49
N ALA A 79 -16.10 -7.37 6.76
CA ALA A 79 -15.75 -8.73 7.16
C ALA A 79 -16.22 -9.07 8.60
N GLY A 80 -16.66 -8.08 9.39
CA GLY A 80 -17.04 -8.27 10.79
C GLY A 80 -15.84 -8.51 11.71
N LEU A 81 -14.66 -8.02 11.31
CA LEU A 81 -13.40 -8.25 12.02
C LEU A 81 -12.99 -7.01 12.83
N PRO A 82 -12.27 -7.19 13.96
CA PRO A 82 -11.77 -6.06 14.73
C PRO A 82 -10.64 -5.34 13.99
N LEU A 83 -10.60 -4.02 14.10
CA LEU A 83 -9.48 -3.19 13.65
C LEU A 83 -9.04 -2.26 14.77
N GLU A 84 -7.92 -2.58 15.40
CA GLU A 84 -7.28 -1.70 16.37
C GLU A 84 -6.12 -0.97 15.71
N LEU A 85 -6.20 0.35 15.67
CA LEU A 85 -5.15 1.20 15.13
C LEU A 85 -4.28 1.74 16.26
N PRO A 86 -2.94 1.81 16.09
CA PRO A 86 -2.09 2.53 17.02
C PRO A 86 -2.47 4.02 17.06
N GLU A 87 -2.27 4.67 18.21
CA GLU A 87 -2.60 6.09 18.44
C GLU A 87 -2.03 7.02 17.36
N SER A 88 -0.80 6.73 16.91
CA SER A 88 -0.11 7.47 15.85
C SER A 88 -0.84 7.46 14.50
N LEU A 89 -1.68 6.45 14.23
CA LEU A 89 -2.52 6.40 13.04
C LEU A 89 -3.91 7.00 13.28
N GLN A 90 -4.44 6.89 14.51
CA GLN A 90 -5.74 7.47 14.87
C GLN A 90 -5.77 9.00 14.78
N VAL A 91 -4.62 9.67 15.01
CA VAL A 91 -4.53 11.13 14.92
C VAL A 91 -4.54 11.66 13.48
N LEU A 92 -4.10 10.86 12.50
CA LEU A 92 -3.87 11.33 11.12
C LEU A 92 -5.10 11.97 10.44
N PRO A 93 -6.33 11.44 10.59
CA PRO A 93 -7.52 12.05 9.98
C PRO A 93 -7.85 13.46 10.50
N SER A 94 -7.38 13.80 11.71
CA SER A 94 -7.60 15.13 12.32
C SER A 94 -6.59 16.18 11.89
N LEU A 95 -5.48 15.77 11.25
CA LEU A 95 -4.42 16.68 10.88
C LEU A 95 -4.81 17.52 9.65
N PRO A 96 -4.43 18.80 9.59
CA PRO A 96 -4.70 19.64 8.44
C PRO A 96 -4.01 19.08 7.20
N THR A 97 -4.80 18.83 6.16
CA THR A 97 -4.29 18.38 4.85
C THR A 97 -3.84 19.56 4.02
N ARG A 98 -2.71 19.42 3.31
CA ARG A 98 -2.20 20.45 2.39
C ARG A 98 -2.20 19.91 0.95
N PHE A 99 -3.13 20.39 0.15
CA PHE A 99 -3.28 20.04 -1.25
C PHE A 99 -3.77 21.24 -2.05
N LYS A 100 -3.76 21.13 -3.39
CA LYS A 100 -4.36 22.11 -4.29
C LYS A 100 -5.33 21.36 -5.19
N ASN A 101 -6.58 21.83 -5.26
CA ASN A 101 -7.57 21.27 -6.18
C ASN A 101 -7.23 21.65 -7.62
N LEU A 102 -7.45 20.70 -8.54
CA LEU A 102 -7.34 20.88 -9.98
C LEU A 102 -8.70 20.56 -10.60
N GLU A 103 -9.23 21.47 -11.38
CA GLU A 103 -10.48 21.30 -12.11
C GLU A 103 -10.21 20.60 -13.44
N ARG A 104 -11.18 19.85 -13.97
CA ARG A 104 -11.02 19.11 -15.23
C ARG A 104 -10.69 20.00 -16.44
N SER A 105 -11.10 21.26 -16.41
CA SER A 105 -10.84 22.25 -17.47
C SER A 105 -9.47 22.92 -17.38
N ASP A 106 -8.71 22.65 -16.32
CA ASP A 106 -7.42 23.28 -16.12
C ASP A 106 -6.34 22.73 -17.05
N ASP A 107 -5.35 23.56 -17.36
CA ASP A 107 -4.05 23.08 -17.83
C ASP A 107 -3.28 22.45 -16.65
N TRP A 108 -3.39 21.13 -16.52
CA TRP A 108 -2.74 20.38 -15.43
C TRP A 108 -1.23 20.40 -15.55
N GLU A 109 -0.69 20.36 -16.77
CA GLU A 109 0.76 20.34 -16.97
C GLU A 109 1.37 21.65 -16.48
N GLU A 110 0.83 22.79 -16.92
CA GLU A 110 1.37 24.09 -16.53
C GLU A 110 1.19 24.33 -15.02
N LYS A 111 0.02 23.98 -14.46
CA LYS A 111 -0.21 24.11 -13.00
C LYS A 111 0.75 23.25 -12.17
N LEU A 112 1.01 22.01 -12.60
CA LEU A 112 1.97 21.13 -11.94
C LEU A 112 3.39 21.65 -12.08
N ARG A 113 3.79 22.10 -13.28
CA ARG A 113 5.11 22.67 -13.57
C ARG A 113 5.38 23.90 -12.71
N GLN A 114 4.43 24.83 -12.61
CA GLN A 114 4.53 26.02 -11.74
C GLN A 114 4.65 25.64 -10.26
N CYS A 115 3.87 24.65 -9.80
CA CYS A 115 3.94 24.17 -8.43
C CYS A 115 5.32 23.59 -8.10
N ILE A 116 5.87 22.74 -8.99
CA ILE A 116 7.20 22.15 -8.84
C ILE A 116 8.28 23.23 -8.81
N LYS A 117 8.23 24.22 -9.72
CA LYS A 117 9.15 25.37 -9.73
C LYS A 117 9.10 26.14 -8.41
N SER A 118 7.91 26.51 -7.96
CA SER A 118 7.73 27.26 -6.69
C SER A 118 8.24 26.49 -5.46
N ILE A 119 8.02 25.18 -5.39
CA ILE A 119 8.57 24.34 -4.30
C ILE A 119 10.09 24.29 -4.37
N SER A 120 10.66 24.18 -5.56
CA SER A 120 12.10 24.10 -5.78
C SER A 120 12.79 25.41 -5.39
N GLU A 121 12.24 26.55 -5.80
CA GLU A 121 12.72 27.89 -5.42
C GLU A 121 12.69 28.08 -3.91
N LYS A 122 11.56 27.79 -3.25
CA LYS A 122 11.45 27.89 -1.78
C LYS A 122 12.44 27.01 -1.05
N ARG A 123 12.74 25.81 -1.57
CA ARG A 123 13.77 24.93 -0.99
C ARG A 123 15.16 25.54 -1.10
N VAL A 124 15.50 26.13 -2.25
CA VAL A 124 16.79 26.82 -2.44
C VAL A 124 16.92 27.98 -1.48
N THR A 125 15.91 28.85 -1.40
CA THR A 125 15.91 30.00 -0.47
C THR A 125 16.08 29.55 0.99
N ALA A 126 15.30 28.55 1.44
CA ALA A 126 15.38 28.04 2.81
C ALA A 126 16.74 27.38 3.15
N LEU A 127 17.44 26.81 2.16
CA LEU A 127 18.79 26.26 2.35
C LEU A 127 19.83 27.39 2.47
N THR A 128 19.73 28.42 1.63
CA THR A 128 20.61 29.60 1.68
C THR A 128 20.44 30.38 2.99
N GLU A 129 19.20 30.49 3.50
CA GLU A 129 18.92 31.12 4.80
C GLU A 129 19.48 30.31 5.98
N ARG A 130 19.41 28.97 5.94
CA ARG A 130 20.02 28.13 6.98
C ARG A 130 21.55 28.18 7.01
N GLN A 131 22.18 28.43 5.86
CA GLN A 131 23.65 28.57 5.76
C GLN A 131 24.15 29.96 6.18
N THR A 132 23.27 30.96 6.26
CA THR A 132 23.62 32.34 6.63
C THR A 132 23.30 32.70 8.09
N LEU A 133 22.64 31.80 8.83
CA LEU A 133 22.47 31.95 10.28
C LEU A 133 23.81 31.76 10.99
N PRO A 134 24.30 32.73 11.79
CA PRO A 134 25.52 32.56 12.55
C PRO A 134 25.36 31.39 13.53
N HIS A 135 26.35 30.48 13.54
CA HIS A 135 26.44 29.45 14.56
C HIS A 135 26.44 30.11 15.95
N PRO A 136 25.54 29.71 16.87
CA PRO A 136 25.54 30.22 18.23
C PRO A 136 26.64 29.51 19.03
N CYS A 137 27.90 29.74 18.67
CA CYS A 137 29.06 29.55 19.54
C CYS A 137 30.33 30.06 18.83
N LYS A 138 30.71 31.31 19.09
CA LYS A 138 32.12 31.71 19.24
C LYS A 138 32.21 32.81 20.30
N ASN A 139 32.77 32.41 21.44
CA ASN A 139 33.13 33.11 22.68
C ASN A 139 32.01 33.27 23.72
#